data_AF-A0A4U9IUX3-F1
#
_entry.id   AF-A0A4U9IUX3-F1
#
_cell.length_a   1.000
_cell.length_b   1.000
_cell.length_c   1.000
_cell.angle_alpha   90.00
_cell.angle_beta   90.00
_cell.angle_gamma   90.00
#
_symmetry.space_group_name_H-M   'P 1'
#
loop_
_entity.id
_entity.type
_entity.pdbx_description
1 polymer ?
#
loop_
_entity_poly.entity_id
_entity_poly.type
_entity_poly.pdbx_seq_one_letter_code
_entity_poly.pdbx_strand_id
1 'polypeptide(L)'
;MLNADAQKVTLAGLSSVGIRLFLATYDATGIHTEQSIVVPQLPPASQVLADVMLSHWPIDAWLPQLPKGWTLRDRGDRRELRNADGALVTEIVYLQRKGKRQPISIEQQAFHYHITIQYLDD
;
A
#
# COMPACT_ATOMS: atom_id res chain seq x y z
N MET A 1 10.13 0.99 5.97
CA MET A 1 10.30 2.45 6.16
C MET A 1 9.74 3.16 4.93
N LEU A 2 8.83 4.13 5.14
CA LEU A 2 8.23 4.94 4.07
C LEU A 2 8.80 6.36 4.13
N ASN A 3 9.19 6.90 2.98
CA ASN A 3 9.59 8.29 2.83
C ASN A 3 8.90 8.87 1.60
N ALA A 4 8.43 10.12 1.68
CA ALA A 4 7.75 10.79 0.59
C ALA A 4 8.10 12.27 0.58
N ASP A 5 8.39 12.79 -0.61
CA ASP A 5 8.57 14.21 -0.88
C ASP A 5 7.82 14.60 -2.16
N ALA A 6 8.01 15.83 -2.65
CA ALA A 6 7.31 16.33 -3.84
C ALA A 6 7.72 15.63 -5.14
N GLN A 7 8.84 14.89 -5.16
CA GLN A 7 9.41 14.26 -6.35
C GLN A 7 9.21 12.74 -6.36
N LYS A 8 9.23 12.11 -5.19
CA LYS A 8 9.18 10.65 -5.11
C LYS A 8 8.60 10.11 -3.81
N VAL A 9 8.18 8.85 -3.88
CA VAL A 9 7.83 8.01 -2.74
C VAL A 9 8.76 6.81 -2.70
N THR A 10 9.36 6.52 -1.56
CA THR A 10 10.27 5.40 -1.38
C THR A 10 9.81 4.52 -0.22
N LEU A 11 9.77 3.21 -0.47
CA LEU A 11 9.45 2.18 0.52
C LEU A 11 10.59 1.17 0.61
N ALA A 12 11.22 1.09 1.78
CA ALA A 12 12.21 0.05 2.10
C ALA A 12 11.56 -1.06 2.94
N GLY A 13 11.68 -2.30 2.50
CA GLY A 13 11.33 -3.50 3.26
C GLY A 13 12.54 -4.03 4.01
N LEU A 14 12.43 -4.20 5.33
CA LEU A 14 13.49 -4.73 6.18
C LEU A 14 13.03 -6.05 6.82
N SER A 15 13.94 -6.98 7.03
CA SER A 15 13.70 -8.15 7.89
C SER A 15 13.67 -7.74 9.37
N SER A 16 13.21 -8.64 10.24
CA SER A 16 13.21 -8.43 11.69
C SER A 16 14.60 -8.19 12.30
N VAL A 17 15.66 -8.60 11.60
CA VAL A 17 17.07 -8.39 12.00
C VAL A 17 17.74 -7.24 11.26
N GLY A 18 16.99 -6.43 10.52
CA GLY A 18 17.48 -5.21 9.85
C GLY A 18 18.06 -5.40 8.45
N ILE A 19 17.94 -6.59 7.85
CA ILE A 19 18.42 -6.83 6.47
C ILE A 19 17.46 -6.16 5.48
N ARG A 20 17.98 -5.37 4.54
CA ARG A 20 17.17 -4.77 3.46
C ARG A 20 16.72 -5.83 2.47
N LEU A 21 15.43 -6.16 2.48
CA LEU A 21 14.81 -7.13 1.58
C LEU A 21 14.57 -6.51 0.19
N PHE A 22 14.03 -5.29 0.17
CA PHE A 22 13.78 -4.55 -1.07
C PHE A 22 13.79 -3.04 -0.84
N LEU A 23 13.91 -2.31 -1.94
CA LEU A 23 13.63 -0.89 -2.06
C LEU A 23 12.69 -0.68 -3.26
N ALA A 24 11.58 0.02 -3.05
CA ALA A 24 10.67 0.43 -4.12
C ALA A 24 10.60 1.95 -4.15
N THR A 25 10.78 2.56 -5.33
CA THR A 25 10.69 4.00 -5.53
C THR A 25 9.66 4.29 -6.61
N TYR A 26 8.72 5.17 -6.34
CA TYR A 26 7.82 5.75 -7.32
C TYR A 26 8.20 7.21 -7.56
N ASP A 27 8.47 7.56 -8.81
CA ASP A 27 8.76 8.92 -9.26
C ASP A 27 8.11 9.20 -10.62
N ALA A 28 8.42 10.35 -11.23
CA ALA A 28 7.86 10.77 -12.51
C ALA A 28 8.12 9.80 -13.68
N THR A 29 9.11 8.91 -13.56
CA THR A 29 9.50 7.94 -14.58
C THR A 29 8.90 6.54 -14.36
N GLY A 30 8.21 6.32 -13.24
CA GLY A 30 7.51 5.08 -12.93
C GLY A 30 7.93 4.46 -11.60
N ILE A 31 7.79 3.13 -11.51
CA ILE A 31 8.15 2.35 -10.33
C ILE A 31 9.48 1.64 -10.57
N HIS A 32 10.44 1.86 -9.69
CA HIS A 32 11.76 1.23 -9.67
C HIS A 32 11.89 0.33 -8.45
N THR A 33 12.29 -0.93 -8.64
CA THR A 33 12.45 -1.88 -7.54
C THR A 33 13.85 -2.47 -7.52
N GLU A 34 14.50 -2.39 -6.37
CA GLU A 34 15.71 -3.15 -6.06
C GLU A 34 15.34 -4.28 -5.09
N GLN A 35 15.61 -5.52 -5.47
CA GLN A 35 15.44 -6.67 -4.57
C GLN A 35 16.80 -7.19 -4.16
N SER A 36 17.14 -7.06 -2.87
CA SER A 36 18.46 -7.47 -2.38
C SER A 36 18.55 -9.00 -2.24
N ILE A 37 17.43 -9.66 -1.94
CA ILE A 37 17.35 -11.12 -1.72
C ILE A 37 16.03 -11.64 -2.28
N VAL A 38 16.09 -12.77 -3.00
CA VAL A 38 14.89 -13.50 -3.43
C VAL A 38 14.35 -14.31 -2.25
N VAL A 39 13.20 -13.89 -1.73
CA VAL A 39 12.48 -14.62 -0.68
C VAL A 39 11.15 -15.07 -1.29
N PRO A 40 10.95 -16.38 -1.54
CA PRO A 40 9.80 -16.88 -2.32
C PRO A 40 8.42 -16.50 -1.78
N GLN A 41 8.33 -16.20 -0.49
CA GLN A 41 7.07 -15.85 0.19
C GLN A 41 6.83 -14.34 0.29
N LEU A 42 7.75 -13.49 -0.18
CA LEU A 42 7.53 -12.06 -0.17
C LEU A 42 6.68 -11.62 -1.37
N PRO A 43 5.67 -10.76 -1.15
CA PRO A 43 4.99 -10.13 -2.26
C PRO A 43 5.94 -9.23 -3.06
N PRO A 44 5.64 -8.96 -4.35
CA PRO A 44 6.42 -8.03 -5.16
C PRO A 44 6.51 -6.65 -4.52
N ALA A 45 7.72 -6.06 -4.47
CA ALA A 45 7.95 -4.77 -3.83
C ALA A 45 7.08 -3.63 -4.41
N SER A 46 6.84 -3.65 -5.72
CA SER A 46 5.95 -2.72 -6.40
C SER A 46 4.50 -2.83 -5.94
N GLN A 47 4.03 -4.06 -5.69
CA GLN A 47 2.68 -4.32 -5.18
C GLN A 47 2.53 -3.79 -3.75
N VAL A 48 3.52 -4.06 -2.88
CA VAL A 48 3.51 -3.52 -1.51
C VAL A 48 3.51 -1.99 -1.52
N LEU A 49 4.31 -1.36 -2.38
CA LEU A 49 4.31 0.09 -2.55
C LEU A 49 2.94 0.61 -3.01
N ALA A 50 2.32 -0.03 -4.01
CA ALA A 50 1.01 0.35 -4.51
C ALA A 50 -0.07 0.27 -3.41
N ASP A 51 -0.09 -0.80 -2.61
CA ASP A 51 -1.03 -0.94 -1.48
C ASP A 51 -0.81 0.15 -0.41
N VAL A 52 0.45 0.45 -0.08
CA VAL A 52 0.78 1.53 0.86
C VAL A 52 0.34 2.89 0.32
N MET A 53 0.53 3.17 -0.97
CA MET A 53 0.02 4.41 -1.59
C MET A 53 -1.51 4.44 -1.62
N LEU A 54 -2.17 3.33 -1.95
CA LEU A 54 -3.63 3.20 -1.96
C LEU A 54 -4.24 3.47 -0.58
N SER A 55 -3.53 3.07 0.48
CA SER A 55 -3.96 3.31 1.86
C SER A 55 -3.84 4.77 2.29
N HIS A 56 -2.86 5.53 1.80
CA HIS A 56 -2.59 6.90 2.27
C HIS A 56 -3.23 8.00 1.40
N TRP A 57 -3.35 7.81 0.08
CA TRP A 57 -3.80 8.88 -0.81
C TRP A 57 -5.33 9.07 -0.75
N PRO A 58 -5.84 10.30 -1.00
CA PRO A 58 -7.27 10.54 -1.11
C PRO A 58 -7.93 9.65 -2.17
N ILE A 59 -9.17 9.24 -1.94
CA ILE A 59 -9.89 8.34 -2.86
C ILE A 59 -10.04 8.96 -4.25
N ASP A 60 -10.28 10.28 -4.31
CA ASP A 60 -10.50 11.01 -5.55
C ASP A 60 -9.24 11.08 -6.43
N ALA A 61 -8.05 10.96 -5.84
CA ALA A 61 -6.80 10.88 -6.60
C ALA A 61 -6.66 9.52 -7.32
N TRP A 62 -7.29 8.47 -6.78
CA TRP A 62 -7.23 7.11 -7.31
C TRP A 62 -8.33 6.80 -8.31
N LEU A 63 -9.55 7.30 -8.11
CA LEU A 63 -10.71 6.97 -8.95
C LEU A 63 -10.45 7.09 -10.46
N PRO A 64 -9.78 8.16 -10.98
CA PRO A 64 -9.51 8.28 -12.42
C PRO A 64 -8.49 7.27 -12.95
N GLN A 65 -7.66 6.70 -12.08
CA GLN A 65 -6.56 5.80 -12.42
C GLN A 65 -6.96 4.32 -12.36
N LEU A 66 -8.17 4.01 -11.89
CA LEU A 66 -8.62 2.64 -11.77
C LEU A 66 -8.86 1.99 -13.13
N PRO A 67 -8.55 0.69 -13.29
CA PRO A 67 -8.94 -0.04 -14.49
C PRO A 67 -10.46 -0.03 -14.67
N LYS A 68 -10.93 -0.16 -15.91
CA LYS A 68 -12.36 -0.15 -16.24
C LYS A 68 -13.12 -1.20 -15.40
N GLY A 69 -14.21 -0.76 -14.77
CA GLY A 69 -15.08 -1.61 -13.95
C GLY A 69 -14.62 -1.79 -12.51
N TRP A 70 -13.37 -1.46 -12.18
CA TRP A 70 -12.91 -1.49 -10.79
C TRP A 70 -13.58 -0.40 -9.98
N THR A 71 -13.76 -0.67 -8.68
CA THR A 71 -14.34 0.31 -7.77
C THR A 71 -13.48 0.43 -6.53
N LEU A 72 -13.32 1.67 -6.06
CA LEU A 72 -12.70 2.00 -4.78
C LEU A 72 -13.73 2.76 -3.95
N ARG A 73 -14.00 2.31 -2.73
CA ARG A 73 -15.01 2.95 -1.86
C ARG A 73 -14.51 3.01 -0.42
N ASP A 74 -14.68 4.18 0.20
CA ASP A 74 -14.54 4.33 1.64
C ASP A 74 -15.90 4.04 2.32
N ARG A 75 -15.88 3.20 3.36
CA ARG A 75 -17.04 2.81 4.17
C ARG A 75 -16.67 2.87 5.64
N GLY A 76 -17.03 3.97 6.30
CA GLY A 76 -16.64 4.21 7.69
C GLY A 76 -15.12 4.21 7.86
N ASP A 77 -14.62 3.28 8.65
CA ASP A 77 -13.20 3.08 8.93
C ASP A 77 -12.49 2.16 7.91
N ARG A 78 -13.16 1.77 6.81
CA ARG A 78 -12.60 0.87 5.79
C ARG A 78 -12.51 1.50 4.42
N ARG A 79 -11.56 1.03 3.61
CA ARG A 79 -11.50 1.23 2.16
C ARG A 79 -11.51 -0.13 1.48
N GLU A 80 -12.39 -0.30 0.50
CA GLU A 80 -12.51 -1.51 -0.28
C GLU A 80 -12.16 -1.22 -1.74
N LEU A 81 -11.17 -1.94 -2.27
CA LEU A 81 -10.90 -2.05 -3.71
C LEU A 81 -11.52 -3.33 -4.23
N ARG A 82 -12.40 -3.22 -5.23
CA ARG A 82 -13.04 -4.35 -5.89
C ARG A 82 -12.73 -4.36 -7.37
N ASN A 83 -12.53 -5.56 -7.92
CA ASN A 83 -12.29 -5.75 -9.35
C ASN A 83 -13.58 -5.52 -10.18
N ALA A 84 -13.48 -5.69 -11.49
CA ALA A 84 -14.61 -5.52 -12.41
C ALA A 84 -15.79 -6.49 -12.16
N ASP A 85 -15.54 -7.65 -11.55
CA ASP A 85 -16.56 -8.63 -11.18
C ASP A 85 -17.18 -8.33 -9.80
N GLY A 86 -16.75 -7.26 -9.14
CA GLY A 86 -17.20 -6.88 -7.79
C GLY A 86 -16.54 -7.67 -6.66
N ALA A 87 -15.58 -8.56 -6.97
CA ALA A 87 -14.83 -9.30 -5.96
C ALA A 87 -13.90 -8.37 -5.17
N LEU A 88 -13.81 -8.56 -3.86
CA LEU A 88 -12.94 -7.79 -2.98
C LEU A 88 -11.48 -8.19 -3.21
N VAL A 89 -10.66 -7.22 -3.60
CA VAL A 89 -9.22 -7.41 -3.88
C VAL A 89 -8.41 -6.90 -2.70
N THR A 90 -8.68 -5.67 -2.26
CA THR A 90 -7.97 -5.05 -1.14
C THR A 90 -8.97 -4.51 -0.13
N GLU A 91 -8.78 -4.83 1.15
CA GLU A 91 -9.44 -4.13 2.25
C GLU A 91 -8.39 -3.41 3.07
N ILE A 92 -8.65 -2.15 3.42
CA ILE A 92 -7.76 -1.32 4.24
C ILE A 92 -8.57 -0.87 5.44
N VAL A 93 -8.07 -1.13 6.64
CA VAL A 93 -8.69 -0.68 7.90
C VAL A 93 -7.94 0.53 8.42
N TYR A 94 -8.68 1.50 8.93
CA TYR A 94 -8.16 2.76 9.40
C TYR A 94 -8.53 3.02 10.86
N LEU A 95 -7.65 3.73 11.55
CA LEU A 95 -7.94 4.33 12.85
C LEU A 95 -8.08 5.84 12.69
N GLN A 96 -9.00 6.45 13.44
CA GLN A 96 -9.08 7.90 13.58
C GLN A 96 -8.23 8.32 14.78
N ARG A 97 -7.18 9.12 14.54
CA ARG A 97 -6.26 9.60 15.58
C ARG A 97 -5.97 11.08 15.37
N LYS A 98 -6.21 11.90 16.39
CA LYS A 98 -6.00 13.37 16.34
C LYS A 98 -6.65 14.03 15.10
N GLY A 99 -7.85 13.56 14.72
CA GLY A 99 -8.58 14.06 13.54
C GLY A 99 -8.01 13.61 12.19
N LYS A 100 -7.03 12.71 12.17
CA LYS A 100 -6.46 12.11 10.95
C LYS A 100 -6.85 10.65 10.84
N ARG A 101 -7.24 10.25 9.63
CA ARG A 101 -7.45 8.84 9.27
C ARG A 101 -6.11 8.20 8.94
N GLN A 102 -5.73 7.16 9.66
CA GLN A 102 -4.45 6.48 9.51
C GLN A 102 -4.68 4.99 9.22
N PRO A 103 -4.15 4.42 8.11
CA PRO A 103 -4.29 3.00 7.83
C PRO A 103 -3.50 2.16 8.83
N ILE A 104 -4.13 1.14 9.40
CA ILE A 104 -3.53 0.24 10.40
C ILE A 104 -3.34 -1.18 9.86
N SER A 105 -4.14 -1.59 8.87
CA SER A 105 -3.96 -2.86 8.18
C SER A 105 -4.39 -2.78 6.72
N ILE A 106 -3.78 -3.64 5.90
CA ILE A 106 -4.15 -3.89 4.52
C ILE A 106 -4.24 -5.41 4.33
N GLU A 107 -5.41 -5.89 3.94
CA GLU A 107 -5.65 -7.28 3.54
C GLU A 107 -5.68 -7.36 2.01
N GLN A 108 -4.75 -8.12 1.43
CA GLN A 108 -4.65 -8.30 -0.01
C GLN A 108 -5.07 -9.72 -0.40
N GLN A 109 -6.30 -9.85 -0.89
CA GLN A 109 -6.93 -11.15 -1.14
C GLN A 109 -6.42 -11.85 -2.40
N ALA A 110 -6.05 -11.11 -3.45
CA ALA A 110 -5.57 -11.70 -4.70
C ALA A 110 -4.17 -12.31 -4.59
N PHE A 111 -3.36 -11.82 -3.63
CA PHE A 111 -1.98 -12.28 -3.42
C PHE A 111 -1.75 -12.94 -2.05
N HIS A 112 -2.81 -13.10 -1.26
CA HIS A 112 -2.81 -13.85 0.01
C HIS A 112 -1.79 -13.35 1.04
N TYR A 113 -1.71 -12.04 1.26
CA TYR A 113 -0.92 -11.46 2.35
C TYR A 113 -1.66 -10.34 3.06
N HIS A 114 -1.17 -10.01 4.25
CA HIS A 114 -1.60 -8.86 5.03
C HIS A 114 -0.40 -7.97 5.37
N ILE A 115 -0.65 -6.67 5.49
CA ILE A 115 0.31 -5.69 5.98
C ILE A 115 -0.27 -5.09 7.25
N THR A 116 0.51 -5.12 8.33
CA THR A 116 0.20 -4.38 9.56
C THR A 116 1.03 -3.10 9.60
N ILE A 117 0.38 -1.96 9.82
CA ILE A 117 1.02 -0.65 9.90
C ILE A 117 0.99 -0.20 11.35
N GLN A 118 2.18 -0.02 11.92
CA GLN A 118 2.36 0.51 13.27
C GLN A 118 3.01 1.89 13.18
N TYR A 119 2.39 2.86 13.83
CA TYR A 119 2.92 4.23 13.91
C TYR A 119 3.78 4.33 15.16
N LEU A 120 4.97 4.92 15.01
CA LEU A 120 5.95 5.10 16.08
C LEU A 120 5.74 6.40 16.89
N ASP A 121 4.67 7.16 16.60
CA ASP A 121 4.40 8.43 17.28
C ASP A 121 3.77 8.24 18.68
N ASP A 122 4.59 8.70 19.64
CA ASP A 122 4.46 9.23 21.02
C ASP A 122 3.45 8.60 21.99
#